data_AF-A0A091CCU4-F1
#
_entry.id   AF-A0A091CCU4-F1
#
_cell.length_a   1.000
_cell.length_b   1.000
_cell.length_c   1.000
_cell.angle_alpha   90.00
_cell.angle_beta   90.00
_cell.angle_gamma   90.00
#
_symmetry.space_group_name_H-M   'P 1'
#
loop_
_entity.id
_entity.type
_entity.pdbx_description
1 polymer ?
#
loop_
_entity_poly.entity_id
_entity_poly.type
_entity_poly.pdbx_seq_one_letter_code
_entity_poly.pdbx_strand_id
1 'polypeptide(L)'
;MFGLPIVLNPIMFIPFIIVPIVLVTVAYFSTSLGIVPVATFMPPWVTPPVIGGFLATQSFAGAILAAINLILSVVIYIPFVKLGVDQELKKETEQ
;
A
#
# COMPACT_ATOMS: atom_id res chain seq x y z
N MET A 1 -12.64 -1.28 -3.52
CA MET A 1 -12.58 -2.04 -4.79
C MET A 1 -13.85 -1.90 -5.63
N PHE A 2 -15.05 -1.99 -5.04
CA PHE A 2 -16.31 -1.86 -5.81
C PHE A 2 -17.03 -0.50 -5.69
N GLY A 3 -16.67 0.36 -4.70
CA GLY A 3 -17.31 1.67 -4.51
C GLY A 3 -16.92 2.71 -5.58
N LEU A 4 -15.62 2.94 -5.75
CA LEU A 4 -15.07 3.48 -7.00
C LEU A 4 -14.69 2.29 -7.86
N PRO A 5 -15.04 2.25 -9.17
CA PRO A 5 -14.69 1.14 -10.03
C PRO A 5 -13.19 1.18 -10.37
N ILE A 6 -12.34 0.83 -9.39
CA ILE A 6 -10.87 0.84 -9.48
C ILE A 6 -10.40 -0.02 -10.66
N VAL A 7 -11.11 -1.13 -10.91
CA VAL A 7 -10.78 -2.08 -11.99
C VAL A 7 -11.15 -1.53 -13.37
N LEU A 8 -12.20 -0.70 -13.48
CA LEU A 8 -12.64 -0.13 -14.75
C LEU A 8 -12.02 1.25 -15.03
N ASN A 9 -11.48 1.93 -14.01
CA ASN A 9 -10.80 3.21 -14.16
C ASN A 9 -9.29 2.97 -14.37
N PRO A 10 -8.75 3.18 -15.59
CA PRO A 10 -7.34 2.94 -15.88
C PRO A 10 -6.39 3.79 -15.01
N ILE A 11 -6.83 4.98 -14.57
CA ILE A 11 -6.04 5.88 -13.72
C ILE A 11 -5.82 5.24 -12.33
N MET A 12 -6.84 4.59 -11.78
CA MET A 12 -6.79 3.93 -10.47
C MET A 12 -6.20 2.51 -10.54
N PHE A 13 -6.21 1.90 -11.73
CA PHE A 13 -5.57 0.61 -11.98
C PHE A 13 -4.03 0.70 -11.88
N ILE A 14 -3.44 1.80 -12.36
CA ILE A 14 -1.98 2.03 -12.30
C ILE A 14 -1.42 1.95 -10.85
N PRO A 15 -1.89 2.76 -9.88
CA PRO A 15 -1.38 2.69 -8.51
C PRO A 15 -1.74 1.36 -7.83
N PHE A 16 -2.84 0.70 -8.23
CA PHE A 16 -3.22 -0.61 -7.69
C PHE A 16 -2.18 -1.70 -8.00
N ILE A 17 -1.48 -1.62 -9.13
CA ILE A 17 -0.40 -2.55 -9.47
C ILE A 17 0.96 -2.06 -8.95
N ILE A 18 1.25 -0.77 -9.10
CA ILE A 18 2.56 -0.21 -8.74
C ILE A 18 2.79 -0.24 -7.23
N VAL A 19 1.78 0.11 -6.42
CA VAL A 19 1.94 0.17 -4.96
C VAL A 19 2.38 -1.18 -4.37
N PRO A 20 1.67 -2.31 -4.60
CA PRO A 20 2.11 -3.61 -4.10
C PRO A 20 3.53 -3.98 -4.51
N ILE A 21 3.93 -3.71 -5.77
CA ILE A 21 5.29 -3.98 -6.26
C ILE A 21 6.31 -3.19 -5.46
N VAL A 22 6.07 -1.90 -5.24
CA VAL A 22 6.97 -1.05 -4.44
C VAL A 22 7.06 -1.53 -3.00
N LEU A 23 5.92 -1.83 -2.35
CA LEU A 23 5.90 -2.27 -0.95
C LEU A 23 6.64 -3.60 -0.76
N VAL A 24 6.44 -4.57 -1.67
CA VAL A 24 7.14 -5.86 -1.63
C VAL A 24 8.65 -5.66 -1.85
N THR A 25 9.04 -4.78 -2.77
CA THR A 25 10.44 -4.47 -3.03
C THR A 25 11.12 -3.88 -1.79
N VAL A 26 10.49 -2.88 -1.16
CA VAL A 26 11.00 -2.25 0.07
C VAL A 26 11.09 -3.27 1.21
N ALA A 27 10.08 -4.11 1.39
CA ALA A 27 10.08 -5.14 2.42
C ALA A 27 11.19 -6.18 2.17
N TYR A 28 11.34 -6.65 0.93
CA TYR A 28 12.36 -7.62 0.55
C TYR A 28 13.77 -7.11 0.82
N PHE A 29 14.10 -5.89 0.38
CA PHE A 29 15.42 -5.32 0.65
C PHE A 29 15.65 -5.07 2.14
N SER A 30 14.63 -4.60 2.86
CA SER A 30 14.72 -4.37 4.32
C SER A 30 15.02 -5.65 5.08
N THR A 31 14.41 -6.77 4.68
CA THR A 31 14.68 -8.09 5.28
C THR A 31 16.00 -8.68 4.79
N SER A 32 16.33 -8.56 3.50
CA SER A 32 17.56 -9.11 2.91
C SER A 32 18.83 -8.43 3.43
N LEU A 33 18.76 -7.14 3.75
CA LEU A 33 19.88 -6.37 4.34
C LEU A 33 20.02 -6.60 5.85
N GLY A 34 19.12 -7.40 6.46
CA GLY A 34 19.12 -7.66 7.91
C GLY A 34 18.64 -6.48 8.77
N ILE A 35 18.08 -5.42 8.16
CA ILE A 35 17.51 -4.26 8.88
C ILE A 35 16.25 -4.69 9.63
N VAL A 36 15.46 -5.57 9.03
CA VAL A 36 14.22 -6.11 9.60
C VAL A 36 14.34 -7.63 9.70
N PRO A 37 14.05 -8.25 10.85
CA PRO A 37 14.04 -9.70 10.97
C PRO A 37 13.08 -10.37 9.99
N VAL A 38 13.38 -11.61 9.61
CA VAL A 38 12.49 -12.42 8.78
C VAL A 38 11.15 -12.63 9.47
N ALA A 39 10.07 -12.72 8.69
CA ALA A 39 8.75 -13.02 9.23
C ALA A 39 8.70 -14.48 9.70
N THR A 40 8.59 -14.69 11.01
CA THR A 40 8.51 -16.01 11.65
C THR A 40 7.07 -16.43 11.96
N PHE A 41 6.14 -15.48 11.97
CA PHE A 41 4.72 -15.70 12.25
C PHE A 41 3.87 -15.10 11.13
N MET A 42 2.75 -15.75 10.81
CA MET A 42 1.79 -15.28 9.82
C MET A 42 0.52 -14.81 10.54
N PRO A 43 0.42 -13.51 10.90
CA PRO A 43 -0.78 -12.97 11.51
C PRO A 43 -1.96 -12.99 10.53
N PRO A 44 -3.22 -13.05 11.01
CA PRO A 44 -4.40 -12.92 10.16
C PRO A 44 -4.34 -11.64 9.31
N TRP A 45 -4.82 -11.68 8.07
CA TRP A 45 -4.77 -10.53 7.16
C TRP A 45 -5.62 -9.33 7.62
N VAL A 46 -6.57 -9.55 8.53
CA VAL A 46 -7.38 -8.49 9.17
C VAL A 46 -6.64 -7.76 10.29
N THR A 47 -5.44 -8.22 10.66
CA THR A 47 -4.64 -7.57 11.72
C THR A 47 -4.18 -6.20 11.22
N PRO A 48 -4.29 -5.13 12.04
CA PRO A 48 -3.81 -3.81 11.64
C PRO A 48 -2.34 -3.85 11.18
N PRO A 49 -1.95 -3.20 10.08
CA PRO A 49 -0.65 -3.41 9.42
C PRO A 49 0.57 -3.27 10.34
N VAL A 50 0.57 -2.24 11.20
CA VAL A 50 1.68 -1.97 12.14
C VAL A 50 1.81 -3.08 13.19
N ILE A 51 0.68 -3.52 13.74
CA ILE A 51 0.63 -4.63 14.71
C ILE A 51 0.99 -5.95 14.01
N GLY A 52 0.49 -6.15 12.79
CA GLY A 52 0.83 -7.31 11.96
C GLY A 52 2.33 -7.40 11.66
N GLY A 53 2.98 -6.28 11.33
CA GLY A 53 4.42 -6.23 11.10
C GLY A 53 5.24 -6.55 12.36
N PHE A 54 4.81 -6.07 13.52
CA PHE A 54 5.40 -6.44 14.81
C PHE A 54 5.27 -7.94 15.08
N LEU A 55 4.06 -8.49 14.99
CA LEU A 55 3.78 -9.90 15.26
C LEU A 55 4.47 -10.83 14.26
N ALA A 56 4.54 -10.43 12.99
CA ALA A 56 5.16 -11.24 11.95
C ALA A 56 6.66 -11.42 12.20
N THR A 57 7.35 -10.36 12.62
CA THR A 57 8.82 -10.33 12.79
C THR A 57 9.27 -10.48 14.25
N GLN A 58 8.32 -10.45 15.20
CA GLN A 58 8.54 -10.39 16.65
C GLN A 58 9.50 -9.26 17.06
N SER A 59 9.50 -8.16 16.31
CA SER A 59 10.43 -7.05 16.47
C SER A 59 9.79 -5.70 16.13
N PHE A 60 10.20 -4.65 16.84
CA PHE A 60 9.80 -3.28 16.54
C PHE A 60 10.24 -2.84 15.13
N ALA A 61 11.30 -3.43 14.57
CA ALA A 61 11.75 -3.15 13.22
C ALA A 61 10.68 -3.49 12.17
N GLY A 62 9.93 -4.59 12.35
CA GLY A 62 8.83 -4.94 11.46
C GLY A 62 7.61 -4.03 11.60
N ALA A 63 7.35 -3.51 12.80
CA ALA A 63 6.32 -2.50 13.02
C ALA A 63 6.64 -1.20 12.26
N ILE A 64 7.90 -0.75 12.34
CA ILE A 64 8.39 0.44 11.65
C ILE A 64 8.33 0.24 10.13
N LEU A 65 8.76 -0.91 9.62
CA LEU A 65 8.66 -1.24 8.20
C LEU A 65 7.20 -1.19 7.71
N ALA A 66 6.28 -1.75 8.48
CA ALA A 66 4.85 -1.71 8.14
C ALA A 66 4.28 -0.29 8.15
N ALA A 67 4.71 0.56 9.09
CA ALA A 67 4.34 1.98 9.11
C ALA A 67 4.91 2.75 7.90
N ILE A 68 6.17 2.50 7.54
CA ILE A 68 6.80 3.08 6.34
C ILE A 68 6.05 2.65 5.07
N ASN A 69 5.73 1.36 4.95
CA ASN A 69 4.96 0.84 3.81
C ASN A 69 3.56 1.45 3.73
N LEU A 70 2.90 1.67 4.87
CA LEU A 70 1.62 2.37 4.92
C LEU A 70 1.76 3.80 4.38
N ILE A 71 2.75 4.56 4.87
CA ILE A 71 3.01 5.93 4.42
C ILE A 71 3.34 5.97 2.92
N LEU A 72 4.22 5.08 2.44
CA LEU A 72 4.57 4.97 1.03
C LEU A 72 3.34 4.68 0.16
N SER A 73 2.47 3.77 0.61
CA SER A 73 1.25 3.46 -0.12
C SER A 73 0.37 4.71 -0.26
N VAL A 74 0.18 5.48 0.81
CA VAL A 74 -0.62 6.71 0.82
C VAL A 74 -0.01 7.77 -0.09
N VAL A 75 1.30 8.02 0.03
CA VAL A 75 2.02 9.02 -0.79
C VAL A 75 1.92 8.70 -2.28
N ILE A 76 2.08 7.42 -2.65
CA ILE A 76 1.95 6.99 -4.04
C ILE A 76 0.50 7.10 -4.50
N TYR A 77 -0.49 6.82 -3.65
CA TYR A 77 -1.91 6.86 -4.04
C TYR A 77 -2.47 8.28 -4.22
N ILE A 78 -2.02 9.26 -3.41
CA ILE A 78 -2.50 10.67 -3.44
C ILE A 78 -2.59 11.27 -4.85
N PRO A 79 -1.54 11.27 -5.69
CA PRO A 79 -1.60 11.89 -7.01
C PRO A 79 -2.64 11.23 -7.92
N PHE A 80 -2.77 9.90 -7.87
CA PHE A 80 -3.73 9.17 -8.71
C PHE A 80 -5.17 9.35 -8.25
N VAL A 81 -5.40 9.43 -6.94
CA VAL A 81 -6.72 9.77 -6.39
C VAL A 81 -7.14 11.15 -6.86
N LYS A 82 -6.23 12.14 -6.77
CA LYS A 82 -6.53 13.50 -7.22
C LYS A 82 -6.87 13.52 -8.72
N LEU A 83 -6.08 12.86 -9.56
CA LEU A 83 -6.35 12.74 -11.00
C LEU A 83 -7.69 12.03 -11.29
N GLY A 84 -8.02 10.99 -10.54
CA GLY A 84 -9.28 10.27 -10.66
C GLY A 84 -10.49 11.15 -10.31
N VAL A 85 -10.38 11.92 -9.22
CA VAL A 85 -11.43 12.88 -8.81
C VAL A 85 -11.59 13.99 -9.85
N ASP A 86 -10.49 14.58 -10.34
CA ASP A 86 -10.52 15.64 -11.35
C ASP A 86 -11.16 15.16 -12.67
N GLN A 87 -10.98 13.89 -13.04
CA GLN A 87 -11.58 13.33 -14.25
C GLN A 87 -13.11 13.14 -14.10
N GLU A 88 -13.58 12.68 -12.95
CA GLU A 88 -15.01 12.52 -12.69
C GLU A 88 -15.73 13.88 -12.67
N LEU A 89 -15.14 14.89 -12.03
CA LEU A 89 -15.68 16.26 -12.02
C LEU A 89 -15.80 16.87 -13.44
N LYS A 90 -14.85 16.58 -14.33
CA LYS A 90 -14.93 17.02 -15.73
C LYS A 90 -16.08 16.34 -16.47
N LYS A 91 -16.30 15.04 -16.24
CA LYS A 91 -17.45 14.32 -16.83
C LYS A 91 -18.78 14.89 -16.34
N GLU A 92 -18.87 15.29 -15.07
CA GLU A 92 -20.07 15.94 -14.52
C GLU A 92 -20.31 17.34 -15.09
N THR A 93 -19.24 18.08 -15.44
CA THR A 93 -19.36 19.43 -16.00
C THR A 93 -19.68 19.43 -17.51
N GLU A 94 -19.33 18.35 -18.20
CA GLU A 94 -19.57 18.16 -19.64
C GLU A 94 -20.91 17.44 -19.94
N GLN A 95 -21.62 16.96 -18.91
CA GLN A 95 -22.99 16.41 -18.99
C GLN A 95 -24.05 17.47 -18.70
#